data_AF-A0A2T4NP46-F1
#
_entry.id   AF-A0A2T4NP46-F1
#
_cell.length_a   1.000
_cell.length_b   1.000
_cell.length_c   1.000
_cell.angle_alpha   90.00
_cell.angle_beta   90.00
_cell.angle_gamma   90.00
#
_symmetry.space_group_name_H-M   'P 1'
#
loop_
_entity.id
_entity.type
_entity.pdbx_description
1 polymer ?
#
loop_
_entity_poly.entity_id
_entity_poly.type
_entity_poly.pdbx_seq_one_letter_code
_entity_poly.pdbx_strand_id
1 'polypeptide(L)'
;MFANLRRVSPDVEAEVQRLMPLLDDAEGWSERELRWRDERDALLLFAKIAGLGRSDFSEVRLWERTAARASFISGLAGTEVQLMLDDVRGHTATRFSGIGETVVEAFASSRGNRSYDFEATSITHQSVVDGREGSLDAYYYHVDTRTLVTLRYVRPGPNGLLSLDAWHSLDEFHSSVHRLPRRDRRSPDAYSLLDDPLFLRIHEPEPFTAALHRTSSGAIYPYDQVAAAFSAVASKPGLPGPPVGALARHLVPTHFAQLVRDGWLGAGGVPFEAALDWVEATIDTAGVALVVVDFSLRQRGNGSGIRTRA
;
A
#
# COMPACT_ATOMS: atom_id res chain seq x y z
N MET A 1 -19.58 16.98 -15.44
CA MET A 1 -18.65 18.13 -15.35
C MET A 1 -17.50 17.90 -16.36
N PHE A 2 -17.76 18.01 -17.66
CA PHE A 2 -16.77 17.72 -18.73
C PHE A 2 -16.72 18.78 -19.85
N ALA A 3 -17.48 19.87 -19.75
CA ALA A 3 -17.63 20.85 -20.82
C ALA A 3 -16.42 21.80 -20.99
N ASN A 4 -15.50 21.86 -20.03
CA ASN A 4 -14.42 22.85 -20.02
C ASN A 4 -13.07 22.37 -20.59
N LEU A 5 -12.98 21.15 -21.12
CA LEU A 5 -11.74 20.62 -21.73
C LEU A 5 -11.55 20.98 -23.22
N ARG A 6 -12.46 21.75 -23.83
CA ARG A 6 -12.45 22.11 -25.27
C ARG A 6 -11.36 23.09 -25.73
N ARG A 7 -10.26 23.24 -25.00
CA ARG A 7 -9.10 24.07 -25.43
C ARG A 7 -7.76 23.40 -25.17
N VAL A 8 -7.70 22.08 -25.37
CA VAL A 8 -6.49 21.30 -25.23
C VAL A 8 -6.07 20.83 -26.63
N SER A 9 -4.80 21.06 -27.01
CA SER A 9 -4.23 20.80 -28.33
C SER A 9 -4.59 19.41 -28.89
N PRO A 10 -4.78 19.22 -30.21
CA PRO A 10 -5.07 17.92 -30.84
C PRO A 10 -4.09 16.80 -30.42
N ASP A 11 -2.82 17.14 -30.20
CA ASP A 11 -1.79 16.19 -29.76
C ASP A 11 -2.03 15.67 -28.34
N VAL A 12 -2.60 16.51 -27.48
CA VAL A 12 -2.94 16.15 -26.11
C VAL A 12 -4.24 15.35 -26.09
N GLU A 13 -5.20 15.63 -26.97
CA GLU A 13 -6.41 14.81 -27.13
C GLU A 13 -6.08 13.39 -27.63
N ALA A 14 -5.15 13.27 -28.59
CA ALA A 14 -4.65 11.98 -29.06
C ALA A 14 -3.90 11.18 -27.98
N GLU A 15 -3.04 11.85 -27.20
CA GLU A 15 -2.33 11.20 -26.09
C GLU A 15 -3.28 10.79 -24.95
N VAL A 16 -4.31 11.60 -24.66
CA VAL A 16 -5.38 11.25 -23.71
C VAL A 16 -6.16 10.02 -24.18
N GLN A 17 -6.56 9.95 -25.45
CA GLN A 17 -7.27 8.78 -26.00
C GLN A 17 -6.40 7.52 -26.02
N ARG A 18 -5.09 7.66 -26.26
CA ARG A 18 -4.14 6.55 -26.18
C ARG A 18 -3.93 6.03 -24.76
N LEU A 19 -3.93 6.94 -23.78
CA LEU A 19 -3.75 6.59 -22.37
C LEU A 19 -5.06 6.16 -21.72
N MET A 20 -6.23 6.54 -22.24
CA MET A 20 -7.55 6.22 -21.68
C MET A 20 -7.77 4.73 -21.32
N PRO A 21 -7.36 3.74 -22.12
CA PRO A 21 -7.45 2.32 -21.73
C PRO A 21 -6.48 1.91 -20.61
N LEU A 22 -5.49 2.73 -20.31
CA LEU A 22 -4.51 2.59 -19.22
C LEU A 22 -4.80 3.52 -18.03
N LEU A 23 -5.78 4.43 -18.17
CA LEU A 23 -6.26 5.35 -17.17
C LEU A 23 -7.52 4.72 -16.55
N ASP A 24 -7.29 4.06 -15.43
CA ASP A 24 -8.20 3.20 -14.67
C ASP A 24 -9.39 3.90 -13.99
N ASP A 25 -10.02 4.88 -14.64
CA ASP A 25 -11.24 5.51 -14.12
C ASP A 25 -12.28 5.63 -15.23
N ALA A 26 -12.76 4.49 -15.72
CA ALA A 26 -14.02 4.46 -16.47
C ALA A 26 -15.19 4.50 -15.47
N GLU A 27 -16.24 5.27 -15.75
CA GLU A 27 -17.50 5.16 -15.02
C GLU A 27 -17.96 3.68 -15.00
N GLY A 28 -18.30 3.14 -13.83
CA GLY A 28 -18.90 1.81 -13.70
C GLY A 28 -17.96 0.66 -13.30
N TRP A 29 -16.79 0.95 -12.75
CA TRP A 29 -15.94 -0.08 -12.14
C TRP A 29 -16.63 -0.79 -10.97
N SER A 30 -16.61 -2.12 -10.99
CA SER A 30 -17.05 -2.95 -9.87
C SER A 30 -16.10 -2.79 -8.66
N GLU A 31 -16.60 -3.09 -7.46
CA GLU A 31 -15.79 -3.11 -6.24
C GLU A 31 -14.53 -3.98 -6.36
N ARG A 32 -14.64 -5.09 -7.11
CA ARG A 32 -13.51 -5.97 -7.42
C ARG A 32 -12.43 -5.28 -8.25
N GLU A 33 -12.82 -4.54 -9.29
CA GLU A 33 -11.87 -3.80 -10.14
C GLU A 33 -11.19 -2.67 -9.37
N LEU A 34 -11.97 -1.92 -8.58
CA LEU A 34 -11.41 -0.86 -7.74
C LEU A 34 -10.39 -1.45 -6.74
N ARG A 35 -10.67 -2.63 -6.17
CA ARG A 35 -9.72 -3.34 -5.31
C ARG A 35 -8.46 -3.78 -6.07
N TRP A 36 -8.57 -4.32 -7.28
CA TRP A 36 -7.38 -4.67 -8.07
C TRP A 36 -6.51 -3.46 -8.37
N ARG A 37 -7.11 -2.29 -8.64
CA ARG A 37 -6.36 -1.04 -8.79
C ARG A 37 -5.65 -0.64 -7.50
N ASP A 38 -6.34 -0.73 -6.36
CA ASP A 38 -5.77 -0.42 -5.05
C ASP A 38 -4.58 -1.36 -4.75
N GLU A 39 -4.71 -2.65 -5.04
CA GLU A 39 -3.68 -3.69 -4.90
C GLU A 39 -2.49 -3.48 -5.82
N ARG A 40 -2.73 -3.19 -7.10
CA ARG A 40 -1.68 -2.79 -8.06
C ARG A 40 -0.92 -1.58 -7.56
N ASP A 41 -1.62 -0.53 -7.16
CA ASP A 41 -1.03 0.73 -6.74
C ASP A 41 -0.14 0.53 -5.50
N ALA A 42 -0.58 -0.32 -4.57
CA ALA A 42 0.18 -0.69 -3.39
C ALA A 42 1.43 -1.48 -3.77
N LEU A 43 1.29 -2.52 -4.61
CA LEU A 43 2.40 -3.32 -5.10
C LEU A 43 3.43 -2.46 -5.82
N LEU A 44 3.01 -1.58 -6.73
CA LEU A 44 3.88 -0.66 -7.46
C LEU A 44 4.62 0.30 -6.51
N LEU A 45 3.94 0.77 -5.48
CA LEU A 45 4.53 1.64 -4.46
C LEU A 45 5.59 0.89 -3.66
N PHE A 46 5.27 -0.30 -3.16
CA PHE A 46 6.17 -1.12 -2.35
C PHE A 46 7.32 -1.72 -3.15
N ALA A 47 7.10 -2.09 -4.41
CA ALA A 47 8.15 -2.44 -5.36
C ALA A 47 9.14 -1.28 -5.53
N LYS A 48 8.66 -0.03 -5.67
CA LYS A 48 9.56 1.13 -5.64
C LYS A 48 10.31 1.19 -4.34
N ILE A 49 9.65 1.01 -3.19
CA ILE A 49 10.35 0.96 -1.90
C ILE A 49 11.46 -0.08 -2.00
N ALA A 50 11.19 -1.32 -2.41
CA ALA A 50 12.13 -2.45 -2.64
C ALA A 50 13.24 -2.19 -3.68
N GLY A 51 13.22 -1.05 -4.38
CA GLY A 51 14.31 -0.59 -5.23
C GLY A 51 14.03 -0.69 -6.72
N LEU A 52 12.79 -1.03 -7.12
CA LEU A 52 12.42 -1.08 -8.53
C LEU A 52 12.35 0.34 -9.11
N GLY A 53 13.05 0.54 -10.22
CA GLY A 53 13.00 1.75 -11.01
C GLY A 53 11.84 1.73 -11.99
N ARG A 54 11.52 2.90 -12.57
CA ARG A 54 10.43 3.04 -13.55
C ARG A 54 10.56 2.10 -14.77
N SER A 55 11.79 1.76 -15.16
CA SER A 55 12.08 0.89 -16.30
C SER A 55 11.95 -0.61 -16.00
N ASP A 56 11.74 -0.99 -14.72
CA ASP A 56 11.65 -2.39 -14.30
C ASP A 56 10.19 -2.92 -14.31
N PHE A 57 9.20 -2.06 -14.62
CA PHE A 57 7.76 -2.40 -14.58
C PHE A 57 7.21 -2.92 -15.93
N SER A 58 7.99 -3.65 -16.72
CA SER A 58 7.49 -4.23 -17.99
C SER A 58 6.38 -5.25 -17.78
N GLU A 59 6.42 -6.01 -16.68
CA GLU A 59 5.48 -7.10 -16.38
C GLU A 59 4.07 -6.60 -16.04
N VAL A 60 3.94 -5.45 -15.38
CA VAL A 60 2.64 -4.82 -15.07
C VAL A 60 1.89 -4.39 -16.34
N ARG A 61 2.61 -4.09 -17.43
CA ARG A 61 1.99 -3.78 -18.73
C ARG A 61 1.46 -5.00 -19.47
N LEU A 62 1.85 -6.20 -19.03
CA LEU A 62 1.41 -7.48 -19.57
C LEU A 62 0.38 -8.16 -18.65
N TRP A 63 -0.27 -7.39 -17.77
CA TRP A 63 -1.30 -7.90 -16.87
C TRP A 63 -2.52 -8.43 -17.63
N GLU A 64 -2.87 -9.68 -17.38
CA GLU A 64 -4.00 -10.39 -17.94
C GLU A 64 -5.18 -10.41 -16.95
N ARG A 65 -6.18 -9.58 -17.23
CA ARG A 65 -7.39 -9.47 -16.41
C ARG A 65 -8.20 -10.77 -16.32
N THR A 66 -8.15 -11.64 -17.33
CA THR A 66 -8.83 -12.94 -17.33
C THR A 66 -8.20 -13.95 -16.37
N ALA A 67 -6.90 -13.81 -16.09
CA ALA A 67 -6.19 -14.60 -15.10
C ALA A 67 -6.30 -14.00 -13.69
N ALA A 68 -6.55 -12.68 -13.59
CA ALA A 68 -6.76 -11.97 -12.33
C ALA A 68 -8.06 -12.40 -11.63
N ARG A 69 -7.98 -13.39 -10.72
CA ARG A 69 -9.12 -13.93 -9.96
C ARG A 69 -9.54 -13.02 -8.81
N ALA A 70 -9.22 -13.33 -7.55
CA ALA A 70 -9.51 -12.44 -6.44
C ALA A 70 -8.50 -11.29 -6.34
N SER A 71 -7.34 -11.45 -6.99
CA SER A 71 -6.14 -10.63 -6.80
C SER A 71 -5.55 -10.11 -8.11
N PHE A 72 -5.06 -8.87 -8.09
CA PHE A 72 -4.30 -8.26 -9.18
C PHE A 72 -3.03 -9.05 -9.51
N ILE A 73 -2.26 -9.50 -8.50
CA ILE A 73 -0.97 -10.16 -8.75
C ILE A 73 -1.12 -11.46 -9.54
N SER A 74 -2.25 -12.16 -9.42
CA SER A 74 -2.53 -13.39 -10.19
C SER A 74 -2.68 -13.16 -11.71
N GLY A 75 -2.90 -11.92 -12.14
CA GLY A 75 -2.94 -11.59 -13.57
C GLY A 75 -1.58 -11.18 -14.13
N LEU A 76 -0.52 -11.09 -13.32
CA LEU A 76 0.80 -10.69 -13.85
C LEU A 76 1.38 -11.82 -14.70
N ALA A 77 1.79 -11.50 -15.94
CA ALA A 77 2.46 -12.46 -16.81
C ALA A 77 3.96 -12.52 -16.48
N GLY A 78 4.51 -13.72 -16.24
CA GLY A 78 5.91 -13.88 -15.89
C GLY A 78 6.26 -15.28 -15.39
N THR A 79 7.54 -15.53 -15.12
CA THR A 79 7.98 -16.81 -14.56
C THR A 79 7.91 -16.75 -13.04
N GLU A 80 7.00 -17.52 -12.46
CA GLU A 80 6.97 -17.82 -11.02
C GLU A 80 8.38 -18.28 -10.59
N VAL A 81 9.04 -17.52 -9.72
CA VAL A 81 10.30 -17.98 -9.11
C VAL A 81 9.94 -18.89 -7.95
N GLN A 82 10.38 -20.13 -8.07
CA GLN A 82 10.17 -21.22 -7.11
C GLN A 82 10.41 -20.77 -5.67
N LEU A 83 9.41 -20.98 -4.82
CA LEU A 83 9.47 -20.83 -3.36
C LEU A 83 10.65 -21.64 -2.82
N MET A 84 11.72 -20.97 -2.40
CA MET A 84 12.71 -21.61 -1.55
C MET A 84 12.17 -21.62 -0.13
N LEU A 85 11.84 -22.83 0.35
CA LEU A 85 11.64 -23.13 1.75
C LEU A 85 13.01 -23.01 2.44
N ASP A 86 13.40 -21.80 2.84
CA ASP A 86 14.22 -21.54 4.02
C ASP A 86 14.36 -20.02 4.26
N ASP A 87 14.41 -19.67 5.54
CA ASP A 87 14.48 -18.37 6.21
C ASP A 87 13.15 -17.64 6.50
N VAL A 88 12.40 -17.09 5.53
CA VAL A 88 11.05 -16.44 5.78
C VAL A 88 10.09 -16.53 4.58
N ARG A 89 10.58 -16.86 3.38
CA ARG A 89 9.75 -16.94 2.17
C ARG A 89 8.63 -17.96 2.32
N GLY A 90 7.47 -17.67 1.73
CA GLY A 90 6.30 -18.52 1.83
C GLY A 90 5.69 -18.66 3.23
N HIS A 91 6.25 -18.04 4.27
CA HIS A 91 5.67 -18.10 5.63
C HIS A 91 4.32 -17.40 5.67
N THR A 92 4.18 -16.24 5.01
CA THR A 92 2.89 -15.55 4.86
C THR A 92 1.85 -16.46 4.21
N ALA A 93 2.21 -17.06 3.07
CA ALA A 93 1.33 -17.94 2.33
C ALA A 93 0.92 -19.18 3.14
N THR A 94 1.87 -19.76 3.88
CA THR A 94 1.63 -20.92 4.74
C THR A 94 0.70 -20.55 5.90
N ARG A 95 0.96 -19.43 6.59
CA ARG A 95 0.19 -18.95 7.76
C ARG A 95 -1.29 -18.76 7.43
N PHE A 96 -1.57 -18.24 6.24
CA PHE A 96 -2.93 -17.90 5.80
C PHE A 96 -3.50 -18.89 4.79
N SER A 97 -2.85 -20.04 4.62
CA SER A 97 -3.39 -21.13 3.83
C SER A 97 -4.76 -21.55 4.38
N GLY A 98 -5.78 -21.53 3.53
CA GLY A 98 -7.13 -21.94 3.90
C GLY A 98 -8.07 -20.85 4.42
N ILE A 99 -7.65 -19.59 4.51
CA ILE A 99 -8.57 -18.47 4.86
C ILE A 99 -9.47 -18.07 3.68
N GLY A 100 -9.05 -18.42 2.47
CA GLY A 100 -9.75 -18.12 1.23
C GLY A 100 -8.79 -18.30 0.06
N GLU A 101 -8.68 -17.28 -0.79
CA GLU A 101 -7.72 -17.28 -1.90
C GLU A 101 -6.41 -16.63 -1.44
N THR A 102 -5.30 -17.35 -1.61
CA THR A 102 -3.94 -16.83 -1.35
C THR A 102 -3.12 -16.99 -2.61
N VAL A 103 -2.58 -15.88 -3.11
CA VAL A 103 -1.73 -15.82 -4.31
C VAL A 103 -0.37 -15.30 -3.90
N VAL A 104 0.69 -15.92 -4.41
CA VAL A 104 2.08 -15.56 -4.09
C VAL A 104 2.83 -15.33 -5.38
N GLU A 105 3.54 -14.22 -5.45
CA GLU A 105 4.45 -13.89 -6.55
C GLU A 105 5.79 -13.44 -5.99
N ALA A 106 6.88 -13.96 -6.55
CA ALA A 106 8.24 -13.65 -6.13
C ALA A 106 8.97 -12.85 -7.22
N PHE A 107 9.59 -11.75 -6.82
CA PHE A 107 10.27 -10.82 -7.71
C PHE A 107 11.74 -10.72 -7.32
N ALA A 108 12.62 -11.19 -8.20
CA ALA A 108 14.06 -11.12 -7.97
C ALA A 108 14.81 -10.72 -9.26
N SER A 109 15.82 -9.87 -9.10
CA SER A 109 16.77 -9.58 -10.17
C SER A 109 18.15 -9.33 -9.58
N SER A 110 19.15 -9.95 -10.21
CA SER A 110 20.57 -9.81 -9.91
C SER A 110 21.36 -9.22 -11.09
N ARG A 111 20.68 -8.60 -12.07
CA ARG A 111 21.33 -8.13 -13.32
C ARG A 111 21.82 -6.67 -13.22
N GLY A 112 23.10 -6.46 -13.52
CA GLY A 112 23.70 -5.13 -13.65
C GLY A 112 23.86 -4.39 -12.31
N ASN A 113 23.63 -3.08 -12.28
CA ASN A 113 23.68 -2.25 -11.07
C ASN A 113 22.39 -2.34 -10.21
N ARG A 114 21.50 -3.28 -10.49
CA ARG A 114 20.18 -3.38 -9.84
C ARG A 114 20.07 -4.74 -9.15
N SER A 115 19.77 -4.69 -7.85
CA SER A 115 19.46 -5.87 -7.05
C SER A 115 18.18 -5.58 -6.29
N TYR A 116 17.14 -6.35 -6.57
CA TYR A 116 15.91 -6.38 -5.79
C TYR A 116 15.51 -7.83 -5.56
N ASP A 117 14.85 -8.05 -4.42
CA ASP A 117 14.43 -9.37 -4.00
C ASP A 117 13.28 -9.21 -3.01
N PHE A 118 12.06 -9.50 -3.44
CA PHE A 118 10.87 -9.41 -2.60
C PHE A 118 9.80 -10.42 -3.01
N GLU A 119 8.95 -10.79 -2.06
CA GLU A 119 7.78 -11.66 -2.26
C GLU A 119 6.52 -10.85 -2.00
N ALA A 120 5.53 -10.95 -2.88
CA ALA A 120 4.20 -10.38 -2.72
C ALA A 120 3.19 -11.51 -2.48
N THR A 121 2.46 -11.45 -1.38
CA THR A 121 1.38 -12.39 -1.07
C THR A 121 0.07 -11.61 -0.96
N SER A 122 -0.89 -11.93 -1.82
CA SER A 122 -2.26 -11.41 -1.73
C SER A 122 -3.14 -12.44 -1.06
N ILE A 123 -3.90 -12.02 -0.04
CA ILE A 123 -4.76 -12.86 0.79
C ILE A 123 -6.15 -12.26 0.73
N THR A 124 -7.10 -13.02 0.19
CA THR A 124 -8.52 -12.64 0.11
C THR A 124 -9.34 -13.61 0.94
N HIS A 125 -10.03 -13.10 1.95
CA HIS A 125 -10.94 -13.88 2.78
C HIS A 125 -12.07 -14.52 1.96
N GLN A 126 -12.47 -15.73 2.31
CA GLN A 126 -13.50 -16.48 1.58
C GLN A 126 -14.80 -15.67 1.37
N SER A 127 -15.25 -14.92 2.37
CA SER A 127 -16.46 -14.07 2.23
C SER A 127 -16.36 -13.04 1.09
N VAL A 128 -15.16 -12.50 0.84
CA VAL A 128 -14.92 -11.54 -0.25
C VAL A 128 -14.81 -12.26 -1.60
N VAL A 129 -14.24 -13.47 -1.60
CA VAL A 129 -14.25 -14.36 -2.78
C VAL A 129 -15.70 -14.67 -3.19
N ASP A 130 -16.57 -14.93 -2.21
CA ASP A 130 -17.99 -15.22 -2.40
C ASP A 130 -18.86 -14.00 -2.78
N GLY A 131 -18.24 -12.81 -2.88
CA GLY A 131 -18.89 -11.60 -3.38
C GLY A 131 -19.24 -10.56 -2.33
N ARG A 132 -18.83 -10.73 -1.07
CA ARG A 132 -18.89 -9.63 -0.08
C ARG A 132 -17.93 -8.52 -0.48
N GLU A 133 -18.30 -7.28 -0.18
CA GLU A 133 -17.39 -6.14 -0.26
C GLU A 133 -16.21 -6.34 0.70
N GLY A 134 -15.02 -5.87 0.28
CA GLY A 134 -13.81 -5.92 1.08
C GLY A 134 -12.91 -4.74 0.73
N SER A 135 -12.17 -4.25 1.71
CA SER A 135 -11.14 -3.23 1.55
C SER A 135 -9.76 -3.86 1.56
N LEU A 136 -8.77 -3.12 1.06
CA LEU A 136 -7.38 -3.55 1.02
C LEU A 136 -6.57 -2.83 2.10
N ASP A 137 -5.84 -3.61 2.89
CA ASP A 137 -4.64 -3.11 3.55
C ASP A 137 -3.39 -3.72 2.91
N ALA A 138 -2.43 -2.86 2.64
CA ALA A 138 -1.16 -3.28 2.09
C ALA A 138 -0.05 -3.15 3.14
N TYR A 139 0.71 -4.21 3.32
CA TYR A 139 1.80 -4.34 4.25
C TYR A 139 3.12 -4.40 3.48
N TYR A 140 4.08 -3.62 3.92
CA TYR A 140 5.45 -3.71 3.50
C TYR A 140 6.31 -4.07 4.70
N TYR A 141 7.05 -5.17 4.59
CA TYR A 141 7.94 -5.65 5.63
C TYR A 141 9.34 -5.84 5.07
N HIS A 142 10.34 -5.19 5.68
CA HIS A 142 11.73 -5.38 5.33
C HIS A 142 12.41 -6.30 6.33
N VAL A 143 12.95 -7.43 5.85
CA VAL A 143 13.44 -8.50 6.71
C VAL A 143 14.67 -8.07 7.51
N ASP A 144 15.66 -7.44 6.86
CA ASP A 144 16.94 -7.10 7.49
C ASP A 144 16.77 -6.10 8.65
N THR A 145 16.01 -5.03 8.43
CA THR A 145 15.77 -4.00 9.46
C THR A 145 14.53 -4.26 10.30
N ARG A 146 13.76 -5.31 10.00
CA ARG A 146 12.48 -5.63 10.63
C ARG A 146 11.53 -4.43 10.62
N THR A 147 11.47 -3.73 9.49
CA THR A 147 10.68 -2.50 9.33
C THR A 147 9.32 -2.83 8.75
N LEU A 148 8.26 -2.51 9.48
CA LEU A 148 6.87 -2.63 9.05
C LEU A 148 6.31 -1.28 8.64
N VAL A 149 5.59 -1.26 7.53
CA VAL A 149 4.74 -0.16 7.07
C VAL A 149 3.42 -0.74 6.58
N THR A 150 2.32 -0.13 6.98
CA THR A 150 0.96 -0.51 6.60
C THR A 150 0.28 0.66 5.91
N LEU A 151 -0.36 0.40 4.78
CA LEU A 151 -1.13 1.37 4.01
C LEU A 151 -2.57 0.87 3.92
N ARG A 152 -3.48 1.52 4.65
CA ARG A 152 -4.92 1.23 4.56
C ARG A 152 -5.56 2.15 3.54
N TYR A 153 -6.25 1.53 2.58
CA TYR A 153 -6.95 2.22 1.52
C TYR A 153 -8.34 2.62 2.01
N VAL A 154 -8.64 3.92 1.96
CA VAL A 154 -9.91 4.47 2.44
C VAL A 154 -10.57 5.28 1.33
N ARG A 155 -11.87 5.06 1.15
CA ARG A 155 -12.69 5.82 0.21
C ARG A 155 -13.60 6.77 1.00
N PRO A 156 -13.50 8.10 0.79
CA PRO A 156 -14.47 9.05 1.31
C PRO A 156 -15.86 8.75 0.75
N GLY A 157 -16.87 9.10 1.55
CA GLY A 157 -18.24 9.15 1.06
C GLY A 157 -18.42 10.19 -0.06
N PRO A 158 -19.59 10.20 -0.73
CA PRO A 158 -19.86 11.10 -1.86
C PRO A 158 -19.79 12.60 -1.52
N ASN A 159 -19.82 12.94 -0.23
CA ASN A 159 -19.64 14.30 0.28
C ASN A 159 -18.17 14.68 0.54
N GLY A 160 -17.20 13.80 0.20
CA GLY A 160 -15.79 14.01 0.46
C GLY A 160 -15.41 13.85 1.95
N LEU A 161 -16.28 13.23 2.75
CA LEU A 161 -16.07 13.01 4.18
C LEU A 161 -15.84 11.53 4.45
N LEU A 162 -14.96 11.23 5.40
CA LEU A 162 -14.82 9.88 5.92
C LEU A 162 -16.02 9.57 6.84
N SER A 163 -16.63 8.39 6.69
CA SER A 163 -17.76 8.01 7.55
C SER A 163 -17.30 7.72 8.97
N LEU A 164 -18.19 7.95 9.94
CA LEU A 164 -17.91 7.68 11.35
C LEU A 164 -17.69 6.18 11.60
N ASP A 165 -18.44 5.31 10.92
CA ASP A 165 -18.31 3.87 11.01
C ASP A 165 -16.96 3.38 10.45
N ALA A 166 -16.52 3.92 9.31
CA ALA A 166 -15.21 3.59 8.74
C ALA A 166 -14.07 4.06 9.66
N TRP A 167 -14.26 5.21 10.34
CA TRP A 167 -13.32 5.67 11.35
C TRP A 167 -13.29 4.75 12.58
N HIS A 168 -14.44 4.39 13.15
CA HIS A 168 -14.48 3.50 14.30
C HIS A 168 -13.86 2.13 14.00
N SER A 169 -14.15 1.56 12.84
CA SER A 169 -13.53 0.31 12.40
C SER A 169 -12.00 0.43 12.25
N LEU A 170 -11.53 1.56 11.72
CA LEU A 170 -10.11 1.85 11.60
C LEU A 170 -9.42 2.04 12.96
N ASP A 171 -10.06 2.75 13.88
CA ASP A 171 -9.57 3.04 15.24
C ASP A 171 -9.55 1.76 16.11
N GLU A 172 -10.56 0.91 15.98
CA GLU A 172 -10.61 -0.40 16.62
C GLU A 172 -9.54 -1.35 16.08
N PHE A 173 -9.36 -1.38 14.75
CA PHE A 173 -8.26 -2.10 14.12
C PHE A 173 -6.92 -1.62 14.67
N HIS A 174 -6.64 -0.32 14.62
CA HIS A 174 -5.39 0.24 15.15
C HIS A 174 -5.17 -0.09 16.64
N SER A 175 -6.21 0.03 17.46
CA SER A 175 -6.16 -0.23 18.91
C SER A 175 -5.94 -1.70 19.27
N SER A 176 -6.54 -2.63 18.52
CA SER A 176 -6.35 -4.07 18.72
C SER A 176 -4.92 -4.52 18.37
N VAL A 177 -4.33 -3.81 17.42
CA VAL A 177 -3.09 -4.15 16.73
C VAL A 177 -1.86 -3.43 17.34
N HIS A 178 -2.04 -2.25 17.97
CA HIS A 178 -0.98 -1.50 18.70
C HIS A 178 -0.49 -2.13 20.01
N ARG A 179 -1.00 -3.32 20.36
CA ARG A 179 -0.57 -4.09 21.53
C ARG A 179 0.71 -4.90 21.30
N LEU A 180 1.38 -4.74 20.14
CA LEU A 180 2.67 -5.36 19.92
C LEU A 180 3.66 -5.01 21.04
N PRO A 181 4.50 -5.95 21.48
CA PRO A 181 5.56 -5.65 22.43
C PRO A 181 6.52 -4.64 21.79
N ARG A 182 6.33 -3.36 22.08
CA ARG A 182 7.36 -2.33 21.95
C ARG A 182 8.54 -2.80 22.80
N ARG A 183 9.55 -3.46 22.22
CA ARG A 183 10.70 -3.89 23.01
C ARG A 183 11.69 -2.75 23.22
N ASP A 184 12.31 -2.85 24.39
CA ASP A 184 13.23 -1.94 25.06
C ASP A 184 14.25 -1.25 24.15
N ARG A 185 14.35 0.07 24.35
CA ARG A 185 15.40 0.97 23.85
C ARG A 185 15.64 0.94 22.33
N ARG A 186 15.12 1.99 21.68
CA ARG A 186 15.74 2.51 20.46
C ARG A 186 17.24 2.65 20.67
N SER A 187 18.01 2.22 19.68
CA SER A 187 19.36 2.77 19.54
C SER A 187 19.22 4.30 19.48
N PRO A 188 19.99 5.07 20.28
CA PRO A 188 19.95 6.53 20.23
C PRO A 188 20.28 7.11 18.84
N ASP A 189 20.84 6.29 17.94
CA ASP A 189 21.19 6.66 16.57
C ASP A 189 20.07 6.41 15.54
N ALA A 190 18.91 5.87 15.96
CA ALA A 190 17.78 5.62 15.08
C ALA A 190 16.97 6.90 14.83
N TYR A 191 17.38 7.69 13.84
CA TYR A 191 16.59 8.82 13.35
C TYR A 191 15.36 8.27 12.57
N SER A 192 14.17 8.42 13.14
CA SER A 192 12.88 8.14 12.48
C SER A 192 11.97 9.36 12.59
N LEU A 193 11.21 9.65 11.53
CA LEU A 193 10.19 10.70 11.53
C LEU A 193 8.89 10.24 12.18
N LEU A 194 8.51 8.97 11.99
CA LEU A 194 7.28 8.38 12.51
C LEU A 194 7.48 6.91 12.88
N ASP A 195 6.89 6.55 14.02
CA ASP A 195 7.04 5.22 14.63
C ASP A 195 5.82 4.34 14.43
N ASP A 196 4.67 4.98 14.20
CA ASP A 196 3.46 4.29 13.81
C ASP A 196 3.62 3.78 12.38
N PRO A 197 3.45 2.47 12.13
CA PRO A 197 3.56 1.92 10.80
C PRO A 197 2.32 2.23 9.95
N LEU A 198 1.20 2.69 10.51
CA LEU A 198 -0.07 2.85 9.81
C LEU A 198 -0.19 4.21 9.10
N PHE A 199 -0.44 4.13 7.80
CA PHE A 199 -0.73 5.25 6.93
C PHE A 199 -2.05 5.02 6.19
N LEU A 200 -2.73 6.11 5.88
CA LEU A 200 -4.01 6.11 5.19
C LEU A 200 -3.83 6.68 3.79
N ARG A 201 -4.19 5.88 2.79
CA ARG A 201 -4.33 6.37 1.42
C ARG A 201 -5.79 6.69 1.18
N ILE A 202 -6.10 7.98 1.11
CA ILE A 202 -7.45 8.46 0.85
C ILE A 202 -7.58 8.70 -0.66
N HIS A 203 -8.49 7.99 -1.31
CA HIS A 203 -8.81 8.25 -2.71
C HIS A 203 -9.68 9.50 -2.82
N GLU A 204 -9.27 10.49 -3.62
CA GLU A 204 -10.21 11.52 -4.03
C GLU A 204 -11.18 10.93 -5.07
N PRO A 205 -12.45 11.39 -5.09
CA PRO A 205 -13.45 10.93 -6.06
C PRO A 205 -13.22 11.44 -7.49
N GLU A 206 -12.14 12.18 -7.76
CA GLU A 206 -11.82 12.68 -9.11
C GLU A 206 -10.99 11.66 -9.91
N PRO A 207 -11.37 11.38 -11.17
CA PRO A 207 -10.62 10.48 -12.03
C PRO A 207 -9.24 11.06 -12.36
N PHE A 208 -8.25 10.19 -12.44
CA PHE A 208 -6.87 10.55 -12.76
C PHE A 208 -6.79 11.24 -14.13
N THR A 209 -6.39 12.52 -14.14
CA THR A 209 -6.05 13.23 -15.39
C THR A 209 -4.53 13.30 -15.54
N ALA A 210 -4.01 12.94 -16.73
CA ALA A 210 -2.58 12.92 -17.04
C ALA A 210 -1.88 14.30 -16.96
N ALA A 211 -2.64 15.39 -16.74
CA ALA A 211 -2.13 16.72 -16.45
C ALA A 211 -1.61 16.88 -15.01
N LEU A 212 -1.95 15.95 -14.11
CA LEU A 212 -1.32 15.82 -12.79
C LEU A 212 -0.02 15.03 -12.96
N HIS A 213 1.12 15.66 -12.62
CA HIS A 213 2.48 15.12 -12.76
C HIS A 213 2.64 13.63 -12.35
N ARG A 214 2.36 12.65 -13.22
CA ARG A 214 2.77 11.21 -13.13
C ARG A 214 2.82 10.55 -11.73
N THR A 215 1.99 11.04 -10.81
CA THR A 215 1.58 10.57 -9.50
C THR A 215 0.23 11.24 -9.31
N SER A 216 -0.86 10.50 -9.53
CA SER A 216 -2.24 10.94 -9.34
C SER A 216 -2.50 11.43 -7.92
N SER A 217 -3.65 12.06 -7.69
CA SER A 217 -4.24 12.21 -6.34
C SER A 217 -3.91 10.98 -5.48
N GLY A 218 -3.20 11.22 -4.38
CA GLY A 218 -2.27 10.26 -3.80
C GLY A 218 -1.73 10.71 -2.45
N ALA A 219 -2.56 11.44 -1.72
CA ALA A 219 -2.23 11.90 -0.40
C ALA A 219 -2.22 10.71 0.57
N ILE A 220 -1.02 10.40 1.05
CA ILE A 220 -0.79 9.41 2.09
C ILE A 220 -0.66 10.17 3.40
N TYR A 221 -1.53 9.87 4.35
CA TYR A 221 -1.61 10.55 5.64
C TYR A 221 -1.09 9.64 6.75
N PRO A 222 -0.26 10.14 7.67
CA PRO A 222 -0.02 9.45 8.93
C PRO A 222 -1.35 9.23 9.67
N TYR A 223 -1.55 8.04 10.24
CA TYR A 223 -2.77 7.74 10.99
C TYR A 223 -3.05 8.77 12.10
N ASP A 224 -2.04 9.11 12.91
CA ASP A 224 -2.18 10.05 14.04
C ASP A 224 -2.73 11.42 13.63
N GLN A 225 -2.38 11.89 12.43
CA GLN A 225 -2.90 13.15 11.91
C GLN A 225 -4.40 13.07 11.62
N VAL A 226 -4.84 11.94 11.04
CA VAL A 226 -6.26 11.69 10.77
C VAL A 226 -7.02 11.49 12.08
N ALA A 227 -6.46 10.74 13.03
CA ALA A 227 -7.01 10.54 14.36
C ALA A 227 -7.22 11.87 15.11
N ALA A 228 -6.24 12.77 15.05
CA ALA A 228 -6.35 14.11 15.63
C ALA A 228 -7.46 14.94 14.97
N ALA A 229 -7.57 14.88 13.64
CA ALA A 229 -8.63 15.58 12.91
C ALA A 229 -10.03 15.05 13.27
N PHE A 230 -10.19 13.73 13.38
CA PHE A 230 -11.44 13.12 13.83
C PHE A 230 -11.79 13.48 15.27
N SER A 231 -10.83 13.42 16.19
CA SER A 231 -11.03 13.81 17.59
C SER A 231 -11.49 15.26 17.71
N ALA A 232 -10.93 16.17 16.91
CA ALA A 232 -11.34 17.57 16.87
C ALA A 232 -12.80 17.75 16.39
N VAL A 233 -13.26 16.93 15.43
CA VAL A 233 -14.64 16.97 14.91
C VAL A 233 -15.63 16.29 15.86
N ALA A 234 -15.26 15.16 16.47
CA ALA A 234 -16.10 14.40 17.41
C ALA A 234 -16.48 15.21 18.66
N SER A 235 -15.69 16.24 19.02
CA SER A 235 -16.02 17.20 20.08
C SER A 235 -17.25 18.08 19.78
N LYS A 236 -17.83 17.98 18.58
CA LYS A 236 -19.01 18.73 18.13
C LYS A 236 -20.12 17.75 17.70
N PRO A 237 -21.13 17.50 18.56
CA PRO A 237 -22.20 16.56 18.28
C PRO A 237 -22.93 16.88 16.97
N GLY A 238 -23.16 15.86 16.13
CA GLY A 238 -23.94 15.97 14.89
C GLY A 238 -23.20 16.45 13.65
N LEU A 239 -21.88 16.71 13.73
CA LEU A 239 -21.09 16.96 12.52
C LEU A 239 -20.69 15.64 11.84
N PRO A 240 -20.71 15.60 10.49
CA PRO A 240 -20.13 14.47 9.76
C PRO A 240 -18.60 14.44 9.96
N GLY A 241 -17.93 13.34 9.60
CA GLY A 241 -16.49 13.18 9.73
C GLY A 241 -15.67 14.31 9.08
N PRO A 242 -14.38 14.48 9.44
CA PRO A 242 -13.57 15.57 8.95
C PRO A 242 -13.49 15.56 7.43
N PRO A 243 -13.55 16.73 6.78
CA PRO A 243 -13.30 16.82 5.35
C PRO A 243 -11.85 16.45 5.06
N VAL A 244 -11.62 15.69 4.00
CA VAL A 244 -10.27 15.29 3.58
C VAL A 244 -9.37 16.53 3.37
N GLY A 245 -9.94 17.64 2.89
CA GLY A 245 -9.25 18.93 2.74
C GLY A 245 -8.84 19.65 4.03
N ALA A 246 -9.26 19.20 5.22
CA ALA A 246 -8.77 19.72 6.50
C ALA A 246 -7.44 19.08 6.94
N LEU A 247 -6.99 18.03 6.26
CA LEU A 247 -5.72 17.37 6.56
C LEU A 247 -4.56 18.18 5.95
N ALA A 248 -3.86 18.94 6.79
CA ALA A 248 -2.90 19.95 6.34
C ALA A 248 -1.57 19.40 5.77
N ARG A 249 -1.19 18.17 6.11
CA ARG A 249 0.08 17.56 5.68
C ARG A 249 -0.17 16.19 5.08
N HIS A 250 0.38 15.93 3.90
CA HIS A 250 0.31 14.62 3.26
C HIS A 250 1.64 14.30 2.59
N LEU A 251 1.90 13.01 2.44
CA LEU A 251 3.00 12.49 1.64
C LEU A 251 2.47 12.14 0.26
N VAL A 252 3.14 12.62 -0.78
CA VAL A 252 2.94 12.08 -2.13
C VAL A 252 3.64 10.72 -2.24
N PRO A 253 3.19 9.82 -3.14
CA PRO A 253 3.69 8.44 -3.16
C PRO A 253 5.21 8.32 -3.40
N THR A 254 5.81 9.27 -4.14
CA THR A 254 7.25 9.32 -4.36
C THR A 254 8.04 9.63 -3.09
N HIS A 255 7.62 10.64 -2.33
CA HIS A 255 8.26 11.00 -1.06
C HIS A 255 8.04 9.91 -0.01
N PHE A 256 6.83 9.36 0.07
CA PHE A 256 6.54 8.23 0.96
C PHE A 256 7.48 7.06 0.66
N ALA A 257 7.57 6.63 -0.61
CA ALA A 257 8.42 5.51 -0.98
C ALA A 257 9.89 5.75 -0.67
N GLN A 258 10.38 6.97 -0.89
CA GLN A 258 11.75 7.36 -0.56
C GLN A 258 11.98 7.30 0.95
N LEU A 259 11.13 7.95 1.75
CA LEU A 259 11.29 8.00 3.20
C LEU A 259 11.19 6.62 3.85
N VAL A 260 10.28 5.75 3.39
CA VAL A 260 10.22 4.36 3.87
C VAL A 260 11.48 3.60 3.46
N ARG A 261 11.90 3.70 2.20
CA ARG A 261 13.12 3.02 1.70
C ARG A 261 14.34 3.43 2.52
N ASP A 262 14.47 4.71 2.81
CA ASP A 262 15.57 5.30 3.57
C ASP A 262 15.42 5.08 5.09
N GLY A 263 14.34 4.42 5.53
CA GLY A 263 14.11 4.00 6.92
C GLY A 263 13.60 5.09 7.86
N TRP A 264 13.14 6.23 7.33
CA TRP A 264 12.60 7.35 8.12
C TRP A 264 11.15 7.15 8.56
N LEU A 265 10.41 6.24 7.93
CA LEU A 265 9.01 5.96 8.23
C LEU A 265 8.80 4.47 8.48
N GLY A 266 7.91 4.17 9.42
CA GLY A 266 7.51 2.82 9.78
C GLY A 266 8.05 2.38 11.14
N ALA A 267 7.52 1.27 11.62
CA ALA A 267 7.96 0.66 12.87
C ALA A 267 9.15 -0.25 12.61
N GLY A 268 10.31 0.07 13.18
CA GLY A 268 11.50 -0.79 13.15
C GLY A 268 11.52 -1.84 14.26
N GLY A 269 12.25 -2.94 14.04
CA GLY A 269 12.43 -3.99 15.05
C GLY A 269 11.20 -4.88 15.28
N VAL A 270 10.19 -4.82 14.40
CA VAL A 270 8.95 -5.59 14.52
C VAL A 270 9.23 -7.05 14.15
N PRO A 271 9.03 -8.03 15.04
CA PRO A 271 9.13 -9.44 14.67
C PRO A 271 8.20 -9.78 13.52
N PHE A 272 8.60 -10.67 12.60
CA PHE A 272 7.77 -10.99 11.44
C PHE A 272 6.42 -11.60 11.84
N GLU A 273 6.40 -12.49 12.83
CA GLU A 273 5.15 -13.05 13.38
C GLU A 273 4.19 -11.97 13.91
N ALA A 274 4.73 -10.94 14.57
CA ALA A 274 3.93 -9.81 15.02
C ALA A 274 3.33 -9.01 13.84
N ALA A 275 4.04 -8.91 12.71
CA ALA A 275 3.48 -8.32 11.50
C ALA A 275 2.41 -9.23 10.88
N LEU A 276 2.54 -10.55 10.95
CA LEU A 276 1.51 -11.49 10.49
C LEU A 276 0.26 -11.41 11.38
N ASP A 277 0.38 -11.21 12.69
CA ASP A 277 -0.79 -10.98 13.56
C ASP A 277 -1.59 -9.71 13.12
N TRP A 278 -0.90 -8.68 12.61
CA TRP A 278 -1.56 -7.49 12.05
C TRP A 278 -2.33 -7.84 10.78
N VAL A 279 -1.72 -8.66 9.92
CA VAL A 279 -2.34 -9.14 8.68
C VAL A 279 -3.59 -9.96 9.00
N GLU A 280 -3.55 -10.83 10.01
CA GLU A 280 -4.72 -11.60 10.47
C GLU A 280 -5.88 -10.67 10.88
N ALA A 281 -5.60 -9.66 11.71
CA ALA A 281 -6.60 -8.66 12.10
C ALA A 281 -7.14 -7.84 10.92
N THR A 282 -6.31 -7.56 9.91
CA THR A 282 -6.78 -6.97 8.65
C THR A 282 -7.75 -7.89 7.94
N ILE A 283 -7.43 -9.17 7.82
CA ILE A 283 -8.27 -10.10 7.07
C ILE A 283 -9.65 -10.21 7.74
N ASP A 284 -9.71 -10.21 9.07
CA ASP A 284 -10.96 -10.22 9.82
C ASP A 284 -11.79 -8.93 9.66
N THR A 285 -11.13 -7.78 9.49
CA THR A 285 -11.80 -6.47 9.46
C THR A 285 -12.06 -5.91 8.06
N ALA A 286 -11.07 -5.99 7.17
CA ALA A 286 -11.10 -5.49 5.80
C ALA A 286 -11.35 -6.59 4.76
N GLY A 287 -11.05 -7.84 5.08
CA GLY A 287 -11.27 -8.98 4.19
C GLY A 287 -10.17 -9.22 3.17
N VAL A 288 -9.29 -8.24 2.88
CA VAL A 288 -8.18 -8.41 1.92
C VAL A 288 -6.89 -7.76 2.44
N ALA A 289 -5.79 -8.51 2.33
CA ALA A 289 -4.45 -8.05 2.65
C ALA A 289 -3.48 -8.31 1.48
N LEU A 290 -2.64 -7.33 1.16
CA LEU A 290 -1.45 -7.51 0.33
C LEU A 290 -0.22 -7.40 1.21
N VAL A 291 0.67 -8.40 1.22
CA VAL A 291 1.90 -8.40 2.01
C VAL A 291 3.09 -8.45 1.07
N VAL A 292 3.95 -7.44 1.12
CA VAL A 292 5.22 -7.36 0.39
C VAL A 292 6.38 -7.51 1.37
N VAL A 293 7.08 -8.64 1.27
CA VAL A 293 8.26 -8.96 2.09
C VAL A 293 9.51 -8.68 1.28
N ASP A 294 10.30 -7.68 1.67
CA ASP A 294 11.53 -7.25 1.02
C ASP A 294 12.76 -7.87 1.71
N PHE A 295 13.52 -8.65 0.95
CA PHE A 295 14.73 -9.37 1.37
C PHE A 295 16.03 -8.64 0.99
N SER A 296 15.94 -7.43 0.43
CA SER A 296 17.14 -6.70 0.03
C SER A 296 18.05 -6.38 1.22
N LEU A 297 19.36 -6.61 1.05
CA LEU A 297 20.38 -6.33 2.08
C LEU A 297 20.89 -4.88 2.04
N ARG A 298 20.13 -3.98 1.43
CA ARG A 298 20.54 -2.58 1.24
C ARG A 298 20.53 -1.85 2.58
N GLN A 299 21.52 -1.00 2.78
CA GLN A 299 21.53 -0.12 3.94
C GLN A 299 20.41 0.91 3.84
N ARG A 300 19.57 1.00 4.87
CA ARG A 300 18.59 2.09 5.00
C ARG A 300 19.29 3.32 5.58
N GLY A 301 19.04 4.47 4.96
CA GLY A 301 19.75 5.73 5.13
C GLY A 301 19.51 6.47 6.45
N ASN A 302 19.34 5.78 7.58
CA ASN A 302 19.20 6.39 8.91
C ASN A 302 20.55 6.88 9.50
N GLY A 303 21.62 6.94 8.70
CA GLY A 303 22.98 7.27 9.17
C GLY A 303 23.68 6.13 9.91
N SER A 304 22.98 5.07 10.32
CA SER A 304 23.57 3.88 10.95
C SER A 304 24.21 2.93 9.91
N GLY A 305 25.26 3.37 9.21
CA GLY A 305 25.76 2.58 8.09
C GLY A 305 27.07 2.97 7.44
N ILE A 306 27.68 4.12 7.77
CA ILE A 306 29.10 4.32 7.48
C ILE A 306 29.89 3.46 8.47
N ARG A 307 29.91 2.14 8.25
CA ARG A 307 31.06 1.33 8.66
C ARG A 307 32.17 1.74 7.71
N THR A 308 32.92 2.78 8.09
CA THR A 308 34.29 2.95 7.63
C THR A 308 34.99 1.62 7.92
N ARG A 309 35.28 0.86 6.86
CA ARG A 309 36.25 -0.23 6.96
C ARG A 309 37.56 0.41 7.46
N ALA A 310 38.01 -0.01 8.63
CA ALA A 310 39.41 0.13 9.04
C ALA A 310 40.23 -0.93 8.30
#